data_AF-W1NL41-F1
#
_entry.id   AF-W1NL41-F1
#
_cell.length_a   1.000
_cell.length_b   1.000
_cell.length_c   1.000
_cell.angle_alpha   90.00
_cell.angle_beta   90.00
_cell.angle_gamma   90.00
#
_symmetry.space_group_name_H-M   'P 1'
#
loop_
_entity.id
_entity.type
_entity.pdbx_description
1 polymer ?
#
loop_
_entity_poly.entity_id
_entity_poly.type
_entity_poly.pdbx_seq_one_letter_code
_entity_poly.pdbx_strand_id
1 'polypeptide(L)'
;MRVVSALKLLGVSEGDEILRANTSILAACKDDQEASAQKQAFRFICCAATKARDNGSPIMTPKACRIGEVRRVTKETNVHVKINLDGSGFADNNTGIPFLDHMLDQLASHGPFDVCVKAQGDIHIDDHHTNEDVALAIGTTLLQALGDRKGVNRFGDFSAPLDEALVHVALMRCEIWITI
;
A
#
# COMPACT_ATOMS: atom_id res chain seq x y z
N MET A 1 -14.19 -12.13 18.96
CA MET A 1 -14.96 -11.09 19.70
C MET A 1 -15.75 -10.29 18.68
N ARG A 2 -17.09 -10.27 18.74
CA ARG A 2 -17.91 -9.57 17.72
C ARG A 2 -17.70 -8.05 17.86
N VAL A 3 -17.47 -7.36 16.73
CA VAL A 3 -17.19 -5.92 16.61
C VAL A 3 -18.16 -5.05 17.44
N VAL A 4 -19.41 -5.49 17.57
CA VAL A 4 -20.46 -4.84 18.37
C VAL A 4 -20.11 -4.72 19.86
N SER A 5 -19.39 -5.68 20.44
CA SER A 5 -18.98 -5.64 21.85
C SER A 5 -17.85 -4.63 22.12
N ALA A 6 -17.00 -4.34 21.13
CA ALA A 6 -15.92 -3.36 21.26
C ALA A 6 -16.43 -1.91 21.23
N LEU A 7 -17.47 -1.65 20.43
CA LEU A 7 -18.08 -0.32 20.29
C LEU A 7 -18.84 0.14 21.55
N LYS A 8 -19.41 -0.81 22.32
CA LYS A 8 -20.15 -0.51 23.56
C LYS A 8 -19.24 -0.06 24.71
N LEU A 9 -17.97 -0.45 24.69
CA LEU A 9 -16.95 -0.01 25.66
C LEU A 9 -16.45 1.42 25.41
N LEU A 10 -16.65 1.94 24.18
CA LEU A 10 -16.25 3.29 23.79
C LEU A 10 -17.38 4.34 23.93
N GLY A 11 -18.52 3.98 24.52
CA GLY A 11 -19.59 4.92 24.87
C GLY A 11 -20.43 5.44 23.68
N VAL A 12 -20.34 4.82 22.50
CA VAL A 12 -21.11 5.22 21.32
C VAL A 12 -22.53 4.66 21.41
N SER A 13 -23.53 5.55 21.48
CA SER A 13 -24.94 5.16 21.57
C SER A 13 -25.54 4.78 20.20
N GLU A 14 -26.50 3.85 20.17
CA GLU A 14 -27.10 3.23 18.97
C GLU A 14 -27.82 4.19 17.99
N GLY A 15 -27.75 5.51 18.21
CA GLY A 15 -28.41 6.55 17.41
C GLY A 15 -27.53 7.23 16.35
N ASP A 16 -26.22 7.00 16.31
CA ASP A 16 -25.34 7.72 15.38
C ASP A 16 -25.48 7.21 13.93
N GLU A 17 -25.81 8.10 12.99
CA GLU A 17 -25.94 7.84 11.54
C GLU A 17 -24.70 7.16 10.95
N ILE A 18 -23.53 7.33 11.58
CA ILE A 18 -22.26 6.70 11.20
C ILE A 18 -22.32 5.17 11.36
N LEU A 19 -23.04 4.65 12.37
CA LEU A 19 -23.19 3.22 12.59
C LEU A 19 -24.10 2.60 11.51
N ARG A 20 -25.14 3.32 11.06
CA ARG A 20 -26.02 2.84 9.98
C ARG A 20 -25.28 2.71 8.66
N ALA A 21 -24.43 3.67 8.30
CA ALA A 21 -23.61 3.60 7.09
C ALA A 21 -22.64 2.40 7.12
N ASN A 22 -21.97 2.17 8.25
CA ASN A 22 -21.00 1.07 8.36
C ASN A 22 -21.66 -0.32 8.43
N THR A 23 -22.87 -0.44 9.01
CA THR A 23 -23.57 -1.73 9.10
C THR A 23 -24.15 -2.15 7.73
N SER A 24 -24.58 -1.20 6.89
CA SER A 24 -25.00 -1.48 5.52
C SER A 24 -23.84 -1.83 4.59
N ILE A 25 -22.65 -1.27 4.82
CA ILE A 25 -21.44 -1.59 4.04
C ILE A 25 -20.95 -3.01 4.37
N LEU A 26 -20.96 -3.41 5.65
CA LEU A 26 -20.54 -4.75 6.09
C LEU A 26 -21.50 -5.88 5.67
N ALA A 27 -22.78 -5.57 5.44
CA ALA A 27 -23.77 -6.57 5.02
C ALA A 27 -23.70 -6.93 3.52
N ALA A 28 -23.00 -6.14 2.71
CA ALA A 28 -22.89 -6.33 1.26
C ALA A 28 -21.65 -7.14 0.82
N CYS A 29 -20.72 -7.44 1.73
CA CYS A 29 -19.46 -8.16 1.44
C CYS A 29 -19.65 -9.69 1.42
N LYS A 30 -20.45 -10.21 0.48
CA LYS A 30 -20.58 -11.68 0.32
C LYS A 30 -20.29 -12.27 -1.05
N ASP A 31 -20.07 -11.48 -2.10
CA ASP A 31 -19.82 -12.05 -3.44
C ASP A 31 -18.73 -11.29 -4.21
N ASP A 32 -18.02 -12.02 -5.08
CA ASP A 32 -16.76 -11.75 -5.83
C ASP A 32 -16.62 -10.43 -6.62
N GLN A 33 -17.54 -9.47 -6.47
CA GLN A 33 -17.48 -8.14 -7.08
C GLN A 33 -16.58 -7.14 -6.32
N GLU A 34 -16.02 -7.52 -5.17
CA GLU A 34 -15.26 -6.66 -4.25
C GLU A 34 -13.93 -6.15 -4.84
N ALA A 35 -13.22 -6.98 -5.63
CA ALA A 35 -11.97 -6.58 -6.29
C ALA A 35 -12.15 -5.45 -7.33
N SER A 36 -13.34 -5.35 -7.94
CA SER A 36 -13.71 -4.29 -8.89
C SER A 36 -14.00 -2.96 -8.17
N ALA A 37 -14.73 -3.04 -7.06
CA ALA A 37 -15.04 -1.88 -6.23
C ALA A 37 -13.78 -1.29 -5.55
N GLN A 38 -12.85 -2.15 -5.11
CA GLN A 38 -11.56 -1.74 -4.56
C GLN A 38 -10.66 -1.08 -5.62
N LYS A 39 -10.63 -1.59 -6.86
CA LYS A 39 -9.97 -0.93 -8.01
C LYS A 39 -10.55 0.45 -8.30
N GLN A 40 -11.85 0.64 -8.12
CA GLN A 40 -12.53 1.91 -8.32
C GLN A 40 -12.30 2.88 -7.16
N ALA A 41 -12.20 2.38 -5.92
CA ALA A 41 -11.79 3.14 -4.73
C ALA A 41 -10.34 3.64 -4.82
N PHE A 42 -9.41 2.82 -5.35
CA PHE A 42 -8.03 3.23 -5.61
C PHE A 42 -7.95 4.42 -6.59
N ARG A 43 -8.89 4.49 -7.54
CA ARG A 43 -9.03 5.60 -8.49
C ARG A 43 -9.70 6.83 -7.87
N PHE A 44 -10.57 6.63 -6.88
CA PHE A 44 -11.37 7.68 -6.24
C PHE A 44 -10.62 8.43 -5.13
N ILE A 45 -9.82 7.71 -4.32
CA ILE A 45 -9.04 8.30 -3.22
C ILE A 45 -7.99 9.29 -3.73
N CYS A 46 -7.47 9.10 -4.95
CA CYS A 46 -6.49 9.99 -5.56
C CYS A 46 -7.04 11.34 -6.04
N CYS A 47 -8.36 11.48 -6.24
CA CYS A 47 -8.93 12.63 -6.97
C CYS A 47 -9.79 13.59 -6.12
N ALA A 48 -10.19 13.19 -4.90
CA ALA A 48 -11.16 13.96 -4.11
C ALA A 48 -10.60 15.18 -3.35
N ALA A 49 -9.33 15.54 -3.53
CA ALA A 49 -8.70 16.68 -2.84
C ALA A 49 -9.05 18.07 -3.41
N THR A 50 -10.17 18.23 -4.14
CA THR A 50 -10.59 19.53 -4.70
C THR A 50 -12.08 19.80 -4.55
N LYS A 51 -12.57 19.88 -3.30
CA LYS A 51 -13.67 20.81 -2.97
C LYS A 51 -13.33 21.53 -1.67
N ALA A 52 -12.56 22.61 -1.82
CA ALA A 52 -12.34 23.60 -0.80
C ALA A 52 -13.68 24.19 -0.34
N ARG A 53 -13.97 24.08 0.96
CA ARG A 53 -14.81 25.07 1.66
C ARG A 53 -13.83 26.09 2.24
N ASP A 54 -13.92 27.32 1.74
CA ASP A 54 -13.22 28.49 2.27
C ASP A 54 -13.48 28.61 3.77
N ASN A 55 -12.41 28.67 4.57
CA ASN A 55 -12.35 29.32 5.89
C ASN A 55 -10.88 29.38 6.37
N GLY A 56 -10.16 30.43 5.95
CA GLY A 56 -9.13 31.14 6.75
C GLY A 56 -8.02 30.36 7.46
N SER A 57 -7.59 29.19 6.99
CA SER A 57 -6.45 28.43 7.54
C SER A 57 -5.26 28.49 6.58
N PRO A 58 -4.00 28.37 7.05
CA PRO A 58 -2.83 28.54 6.20
C PRO A 58 -2.91 27.57 5.01
N ILE A 59 -2.66 28.10 3.82
CA ILE A 59 -2.76 27.42 2.53
C ILE A 59 -1.88 26.15 2.59
N MET A 60 -2.49 25.01 2.96
CA MET A 60 -1.90 23.70 2.72
C MET A 60 -1.91 23.52 1.22
N THR A 61 -0.75 23.72 0.60
CA THR A 61 -0.50 23.27 -0.77
C THR A 61 -0.94 21.80 -0.86
N PRO A 62 -1.78 21.42 -1.85
CA PRO A 62 -2.21 20.04 -1.97
C PRO A 62 -0.97 19.16 -2.12
N LYS A 63 -0.79 18.24 -1.17
CA LYS A 63 0.29 17.26 -1.18
C LYS A 63 0.16 16.46 -2.47
N ALA A 64 1.13 16.59 -3.37
CA ALA A 64 1.12 15.86 -4.63
C ALA A 64 1.07 14.35 -4.35
N CYS A 65 0.24 13.64 -5.10
CA CYS A 65 0.02 12.21 -4.90
C CYS A 65 1.30 11.43 -5.25
N ARG A 66 1.88 10.74 -4.28
CA ARG A 66 3.14 9.99 -4.44
C ARG A 66 2.87 8.55 -4.87
N ILE A 67 2.57 8.39 -6.16
CA ILE A 67 2.24 7.10 -6.77
C ILE A 67 3.26 6.75 -7.84
N GLY A 68 3.72 5.50 -7.83
CA GLY A 68 4.51 4.90 -8.89
C GLY A 68 3.76 3.73 -9.52
N GLU A 69 4.02 3.45 -10.79
CA GLU A 69 3.50 2.28 -11.50
C GLU A 69 4.51 1.78 -12.53
N VAL A 70 4.89 0.50 -12.41
CA VAL A 70 5.86 -0.14 -13.30
C VAL A 70 5.27 -1.42 -13.86
N ARG A 71 5.50 -1.63 -15.16
CA ARG A 71 5.29 -2.91 -15.84
C ARG A 71 6.62 -3.38 -16.40
N ARG A 72 6.97 -4.62 -16.12
CA ARG A 72 8.19 -5.28 -16.57
C ARG A 72 7.82 -6.64 -17.14
N VAL A 73 8.31 -6.92 -18.34
CA VAL A 73 8.11 -8.20 -19.02
C VAL A 73 9.47 -8.70 -19.46
N THR A 74 9.84 -9.89 -18.99
CA THR A 74 11.05 -10.62 -19.37
C THR A 74 10.63 -11.89 -20.12
N LYS A 75 11.56 -12.81 -20.40
CA LYS A 75 11.17 -14.11 -20.97
C LYS A 75 10.59 -15.04 -19.91
N GLU A 76 11.02 -14.82 -18.68
CA GLU A 76 10.76 -15.63 -17.50
C GLU A 76 9.50 -15.14 -16.76
N THR A 77 9.28 -13.81 -16.70
CA THR A 77 8.22 -13.22 -15.88
C THR A 77 7.48 -12.06 -16.55
N ASN A 78 6.27 -11.80 -16.05
CA ASN A 78 5.47 -10.62 -16.34
C ASN A 78 5.00 -10.02 -15.01
N VAL A 79 5.49 -8.83 -14.69
CA VAL A 79 5.31 -8.17 -13.40
C VAL A 79 4.69 -6.79 -13.59
N HIS A 80 3.64 -6.52 -12.84
CA HIS A 80 2.99 -5.22 -12.70
C HIS A 80 2.96 -4.82 -11.23
N VAL A 81 3.51 -3.64 -10.92
CA VAL A 81 3.56 -3.10 -9.57
C VAL A 81 2.99 -1.69 -9.58
N LYS A 82 2.16 -1.38 -8.59
CA LYS A 82 1.65 -0.04 -8.32
C LYS A 82 1.70 0.22 -6.82
N ILE A 83 2.31 1.33 -6.43
CA ILE A 83 2.48 1.69 -5.01
C ILE A 83 2.06 3.14 -4.79
N ASN A 84 1.24 3.36 -3.76
CA ASN A 84 0.95 4.67 -3.19
C ASN A 84 1.69 4.83 -1.86
N LEU A 85 2.61 5.80 -1.76
CA LEU A 85 3.39 6.06 -0.54
C LEU A 85 2.60 6.77 0.55
N ASP A 86 1.47 7.39 0.21
CA ASP A 86 0.57 8.08 1.13
C ASP A 86 -0.74 7.30 1.23
N GLY A 87 -0.61 5.99 1.50
CA GLY A 87 -1.71 5.05 1.54
C GLY A 87 -2.32 4.86 2.92
N SER A 88 -3.15 3.83 3.01
CA SER A 88 -3.85 3.38 4.21
C SER A 88 -3.45 1.98 4.68
N GLY A 89 -2.54 1.33 3.96
CA GLY A 89 -2.13 -0.06 4.21
C GLY A 89 -2.90 -1.09 3.37
N PHE A 90 -3.52 -0.68 2.26
CA PHE A 90 -4.23 -1.61 1.37
C PHE A 90 -3.26 -2.49 0.59
N ALA A 91 -3.57 -3.78 0.48
CA ALA A 91 -2.76 -4.74 -0.26
C ALA A 91 -3.62 -5.54 -1.25
N ASP A 92 -3.20 -5.61 -2.52
CA ASP A 92 -3.77 -6.47 -3.56
C ASP A 92 -2.64 -7.19 -4.31
N ASN A 93 -2.12 -8.25 -3.69
CA ASN A 93 -0.96 -8.99 -4.15
C ASN A 93 -1.36 -10.35 -4.75
N ASN A 94 -0.78 -10.69 -5.90
CA ASN A 94 -0.88 -12.02 -6.50
C ASN A 94 0.37 -12.25 -7.34
N THR A 95 1.34 -12.93 -6.76
CA THR A 95 2.61 -13.29 -7.43
C THR A 95 2.70 -14.75 -7.85
N GLY A 96 1.73 -15.57 -7.42
CA GLY A 96 1.78 -17.03 -7.53
C GLY A 96 2.65 -17.69 -6.44
N ILE A 97 3.31 -16.91 -5.57
CA ILE A 97 4.14 -17.38 -4.47
C ILE A 97 3.51 -16.92 -3.15
N PRO A 98 2.77 -17.80 -2.42
CA PRO A 98 1.97 -17.38 -1.27
C PRO A 98 2.78 -16.72 -0.14
N PHE A 99 4.03 -17.14 0.07
CA PHE A 99 4.88 -16.54 1.10
C PHE A 99 5.33 -15.13 0.73
N LEU A 100 5.62 -14.88 -0.56
CA LEU A 100 5.95 -13.53 -1.04
C LEU A 100 4.74 -12.61 -0.90
N ASP A 101 3.56 -13.07 -1.30
CA ASP A 101 2.31 -12.31 -1.14
C ASP A 101 2.09 -11.91 0.33
N HIS A 102 2.31 -12.84 1.26
CA HIS A 102 2.24 -12.55 2.69
C HIS A 102 3.24 -11.47 3.13
N MET A 103 4.49 -11.52 2.65
CA MET A 103 5.49 -10.49 2.97
C MET A 103 5.12 -9.11 2.39
N LEU A 104 4.50 -9.07 1.21
CA LEU A 104 4.03 -7.83 0.59
C LEU A 104 2.83 -7.23 1.33
N ASP A 105 1.97 -8.06 1.91
CA ASP A 105 0.88 -7.60 2.79
C ASP A 105 1.45 -6.94 4.05
N GLN A 106 2.51 -7.49 4.64
CA GLN A 106 3.20 -6.88 5.78
C GLN A 106 3.87 -5.55 5.39
N LEU A 107 4.45 -5.46 4.19
CA LEU A 107 5.01 -4.21 3.69
C LEU A 107 3.94 -3.10 3.61
N ALA A 108 2.74 -3.43 3.13
CA ALA A 108 1.63 -2.49 3.06
C ALA A 108 1.17 -2.02 4.44
N SER A 109 0.92 -2.97 5.36
CA SER A 109 0.34 -2.71 6.67
C SER A 109 1.28 -1.95 7.61
N HIS A 110 2.59 -2.28 7.61
CA HIS A 110 3.59 -1.63 8.46
C HIS A 110 4.16 -0.34 7.85
N GLY A 111 4.11 -0.19 6.52
CA GLY A 111 4.61 0.99 5.77
C GLY A 111 3.58 2.09 5.51
N PRO A 112 2.37 1.99 6.09
CA PRO A 112 1.10 2.51 5.53
C PRO A 112 1.07 2.78 4.01
N PHE A 113 1.52 1.82 3.21
CA PHE A 113 1.50 1.93 1.75
C PHE A 113 0.26 1.25 1.18
N ASP A 114 -0.29 1.77 0.09
CA ASP A 114 -1.19 0.94 -0.73
C ASP A 114 -0.36 0.23 -1.80
N VAL A 115 -0.32 -1.10 -1.75
CA VAL A 115 0.53 -1.95 -2.57
C VAL A 115 -0.33 -2.84 -3.45
N CYS A 116 -0.09 -2.81 -4.76
CA CYS A 116 -0.66 -3.77 -5.70
C CYS A 116 0.47 -4.39 -6.51
N VAL A 117 0.60 -5.70 -6.40
CA VAL A 117 1.60 -6.48 -7.14
C VAL A 117 0.89 -7.62 -7.85
N LYS A 118 1.06 -7.69 -9.17
CA LYS A 118 0.61 -8.81 -10.00
C LYS A 118 1.82 -9.37 -10.73
N ALA A 119 2.18 -10.61 -10.47
CA ALA A 119 3.27 -11.27 -11.15
C ALA A 119 2.84 -12.65 -11.65
N GLN A 120 3.30 -12.98 -12.85
CA GLN A 120 3.22 -14.31 -13.42
C GLN A 120 4.62 -14.67 -13.90
N GLY A 121 5.22 -15.68 -13.29
CA GLY A 121 6.53 -16.18 -13.68
C GLY A 121 6.55 -17.69 -13.90
N ASP A 122 7.75 -18.19 -14.16
CA ASP A 122 8.11 -19.59 -14.39
C ASP A 122 8.29 -20.38 -13.09
N ILE A 123 7.36 -20.21 -12.13
CA ILE A 123 7.36 -20.85 -10.78
C ILE A 123 7.43 -22.39 -10.76
N HIS A 124 7.30 -23.03 -11.92
CA HIS A 124 7.44 -24.47 -12.10
C HIS A 124 8.91 -24.91 -12.16
N ILE A 125 9.84 -23.98 -12.44
CA ILE A 125 11.28 -24.19 -12.38
C ILE A 125 11.74 -23.94 -10.95
N ASP A 126 11.62 -22.69 -10.50
CA ASP A 126 11.82 -22.23 -9.13
C ASP A 126 11.15 -20.86 -8.92
N ASP A 127 11.25 -20.31 -7.71
CA ASP A 127 10.69 -19.01 -7.35
C ASP A 127 11.66 -17.83 -7.56
N HIS A 128 12.89 -18.09 -8.02
CA HIS A 128 13.98 -17.13 -8.02
C HIS A 128 13.70 -15.95 -8.96
N HIS A 129 13.37 -16.23 -10.22
CA HIS A 129 13.13 -15.18 -11.21
C HIS A 129 11.94 -14.30 -10.81
N THR A 130 10.86 -14.90 -10.29
CA THR A 130 9.67 -14.14 -9.87
C THR A 130 9.97 -13.24 -8.68
N ASN A 131 10.68 -13.76 -7.67
CA ASN A 131 11.09 -12.96 -6.50
C ASN A 131 11.99 -11.78 -6.91
N GLU A 132 12.99 -12.03 -7.78
CA GLU A 132 13.91 -11.00 -8.26
C GLU A 132 13.20 -9.92 -9.08
N ASP A 133 12.42 -10.30 -10.10
CA ASP A 133 11.76 -9.34 -10.98
C ASP A 133 10.69 -8.53 -10.25
N VAL A 134 10.00 -9.11 -9.25
CA VAL A 134 9.10 -8.37 -8.34
C VAL A 134 9.88 -7.35 -7.51
N ALA A 135 11.01 -7.73 -6.91
CA ALA A 135 11.83 -6.81 -6.12
C ALA A 135 12.37 -5.65 -6.97
N LEU A 136 12.83 -5.91 -8.20
CA LEU A 136 13.28 -4.90 -9.15
C LEU A 136 12.15 -3.93 -9.54
N ALA A 137 10.95 -4.46 -9.80
CA ALA A 137 9.79 -3.65 -10.14
C ALA A 137 9.35 -2.78 -8.95
N ILE A 138 9.36 -3.30 -7.72
CA ILE A 138 9.05 -2.54 -6.50
C ILE A 138 10.06 -1.41 -6.30
N GLY A 139 11.37 -1.68 -6.38
CA GLY A 139 12.40 -0.65 -6.23
C GLY A 139 12.24 0.48 -7.24
N THR A 140 11.96 0.14 -8.50
CA THR A 140 11.71 1.11 -9.57
C THR A 140 10.44 1.92 -9.30
N THR A 141 9.38 1.27 -8.83
CA THR A 141 8.09 1.91 -8.50
C THR A 141 8.25 2.89 -7.34
N LEU A 142 8.98 2.51 -6.28
CA LEU A 142 9.28 3.38 -5.14
C LEU A 142 10.09 4.60 -5.57
N LEU A 143 11.07 4.43 -6.46
CA LEU A 143 11.85 5.54 -7.01
C LEU A 143 10.97 6.53 -7.78
N GLN A 144 10.05 6.03 -8.60
CA GLN A 144 9.08 6.87 -9.31
C GLN A 144 8.14 7.60 -8.34
N ALA A 145 7.57 6.88 -7.37
CA ALA A 145 6.63 7.44 -6.40
C ALA A 145 7.25 8.52 -5.51
N LEU A 146 8.56 8.41 -5.22
CA LEU A 146 9.31 9.39 -4.44
C LEU A 146 9.56 10.71 -5.19
N GLY A 147 9.65 10.68 -6.53
CA GLY A 147 9.74 11.87 -7.38
C GLY A 147 10.89 12.83 -7.07
N ASP A 148 10.57 14.13 -6.92
CA ASP A 148 11.54 15.20 -6.63
C ASP A 148 12.04 15.18 -5.18
N ARG A 149 11.40 14.36 -4.33
CA ARG A 149 11.89 13.98 -3.01
C ARG A 149 12.10 15.14 -2.04
N LYS A 150 11.45 16.28 -2.27
CA LYS A 150 11.54 17.44 -1.38
C LYS A 150 10.64 17.26 -0.16
N GLY A 151 11.17 17.59 1.02
CA GLY A 151 10.40 17.56 2.27
C GLY A 151 10.11 16.17 2.85
N VAL A 152 10.77 15.10 2.36
CA VAL A 152 10.71 13.77 2.99
C VAL A 152 11.78 13.61 4.06
N ASN A 153 11.50 12.84 5.10
CA ASN A 153 12.51 12.42 6.07
C ASN A 153 13.59 11.60 5.34
N ARG A 154 14.84 12.07 5.43
CA ARG A 154 15.97 11.50 4.68
C ARG A 154 16.55 10.25 5.32
N PHE A 155 16.41 10.15 6.63
CA PHE A 155 16.86 9.04 7.45
C PHE A 155 15.64 8.46 8.15
N GLY A 156 15.58 7.14 8.22
CA GLY A 156 14.63 6.41 9.03
C GLY A 156 15.27 5.12 9.52
N ASP A 157 14.95 4.74 10.73
CA ASP A 157 15.31 3.44 11.29
C ASP A 157 14.07 2.77 11.87
N PHE A 158 14.10 1.45 11.89
CA PHE A 158 13.03 0.66 12.45
C PHE A 158 13.59 -0.65 12.99
N SER A 159 13.12 -1.04 14.17
CA SER A 159 13.43 -2.33 14.79
C SER A 159 12.13 -3.07 15.05
N ALA A 160 12.03 -4.31 14.57
CA ALA A 160 10.90 -5.20 14.83
C ALA A 160 11.42 -6.52 15.43
N PRO A 161 11.07 -6.81 16.70
CA PRO A 161 11.24 -8.15 17.24
C PRO A 161 10.10 -9.06 16.77
N LEU A 162 10.42 -10.31 16.46
CA LEU A 162 9.46 -11.40 16.22
C LEU A 162 10.00 -12.66 16.90
N ASP A 163 9.31 -13.11 17.95
CA ASP A 163 9.74 -14.21 18.82
C ASP A 163 11.19 -14.05 19.32
N GLU A 164 12.12 -14.93 18.95
CA GLU A 164 13.54 -14.83 19.29
C GLU A 164 14.37 -13.93 18.36
N ALA A 165 13.81 -13.51 17.23
CA ALA A 165 14.52 -12.75 16.21
C ALA A 165 14.31 -11.24 16.40
N LEU A 166 15.38 -10.46 16.21
CA LEU A 166 15.32 -9.00 16.10
C LEU A 166 15.79 -8.57 14.72
N VAL A 167 14.91 -7.92 13.96
CA VAL A 167 15.27 -7.27 12.69
C VAL A 167 15.44 -5.79 12.95
N HIS A 168 16.57 -5.23 12.49
CA HIS A 168 16.82 -3.79 12.48
C HIS A 168 17.11 -3.34 11.06
N VAL A 169 16.41 -2.30 10.62
CA VAL A 169 16.58 -1.68 9.31
C VAL A 169 16.88 -0.20 9.50
N ALA A 170 18.03 0.25 9.00
CA ALA A 170 18.36 1.65 8.89
C ALA A 170 18.37 2.03 7.41
N LEU A 171 17.49 2.95 7.03
CA LEU A 171 17.39 3.48 5.67
C LEU A 171 17.93 4.90 5.65
N MET A 172 19.00 5.09 4.88
CA MET A 172 19.45 6.40 4.47
C MET A 172 19.27 6.50 2.96
N ARG A 173 18.53 7.50 2.50
CA ARG A 173 18.55 7.82 1.07
C ARG A 173 19.85 8.56 0.74
N CYS A 174 20.74 7.88 0.02
CA CYS A 174 21.91 8.50 -0.58
C CYS A 174 21.60 8.92 -2.02
N GLU A 175 21.81 10.20 -2.36
CA GLU A 175 21.84 10.64 -3.76
C GLU A 175 23.23 10.42 -4.31
N ILE A 176 23.62 9.15 -4.45
CA ILE A 176 24.77 8.83 -5.27
C ILE A 176 24.21 8.55 -6.67
N TRP A 177 24.19 9.63 -7.46
CA TRP A 177 24.36 9.51 -8.90
C TRP A 177 25.73 8.88 -9.14
N ILE A 178 25.77 7.55 -9.11
CA ILE A 178 26.87 6.84 -9.72
C ILE A 178 26.47 6.71 -11.20
N THR A 179 26.96 7.64 -11.98
CA THR A 179 27.40 7.33 -13.34
C THR A 179 28.68 6.51 -13.19
N ILE A 180 28.61 5.18 -13.29
CA ILE A 180 29.72 4.35 -13.82
C ILE A 180 29.25 3.78 -15.14
#